data_AF-W9SZ24-F1
#
_entry.id   AF-W9SZ24-F1
#
_cell.length_a   1.000
_cell.length_b   1.000
_cell.length_c   1.000
_cell.angle_alpha   90.00
_cell.angle_beta   90.00
_cell.angle_gamma   90.00
#
_symmetry.space_group_name_H-M   'P 1'
#
loop_
_entity.id
_entity.type
_entity.pdbx_description
1 polymer ?
#
loop_
_entity_poly.entity_id
_entity_poly.type
_entity_poly.pdbx_seq_one_letter_code
_entity_poly.pdbx_strand_id
1 'polypeptide(L)' 'MLTPDALGVATASTVKTLKVEAPAARSAGIKVKSVEELVEKLKNEAKVI' A
#
# COMPACT_ATOMS: atom_id res chain seq x y z
N MET A 1 3.50 29.12 -25.43
CA MET A 1 3.30 27.74 -24.95
C MET A 1 4.64 27.03 -25.02
N LEU A 2 5.11 26.44 -23.93
CA LEU A 2 6.38 25.74 -23.87
C LEU A 2 6.16 24.26 -24.11
N THR A 3 6.68 23.73 -25.22
CA THR A 3 6.61 22.30 -25.56
C THR A 3 7.94 21.61 -25.26
N PRO A 4 7.95 20.32 -24.89
CA PRO A 4 9.19 19.58 -24.65
C PRO A 4 10.14 19.61 -25.85
N ASP A 5 9.60 19.61 -27.08
CA ASP A 5 10.35 19.75 -28.32
C ASP A 5 11.09 21.09 -28.43
N ALA A 6 10.48 22.19 -27.94
CA ALA A 6 11.13 23.49 -27.91
C ALA A 6 12.30 23.56 -26.91
N LEU A 7 12.40 22.58 -26.00
CA LEU A 7 13.48 22.43 -25.03
C LEU A 7 14.46 21.30 -25.38
N GLY A 8 14.26 20.60 -26.50
CA GLY A 8 15.10 19.48 -26.92
C GLY A 8 14.98 18.25 -26.01
N VAL A 9 13.88 18.09 -25.28
CA VAL A 9 13.67 16.98 -24.33
C VAL A 9 12.79 15.91 -24.98
N ALA A 10 13.30 14.67 -25.05
CA ALA A 10 12.56 13.54 -25.59
C ALA A 10 11.62 12.91 -24.53
N THR A 11 10.35 12.74 -24.86
CA THR A 11 9.31 12.21 -23.96
C THR A 11 8.96 10.73 -24.19
N ALA A 12 9.84 9.98 -24.84
CA ALA A 12 9.61 8.56 -25.13
C ALA A 12 9.61 7.74 -23.84
N SER A 13 8.48 7.10 -23.51
CA SER A 13 8.38 6.19 -22.35
C SER A 13 9.02 4.84 -22.69
N THR A 14 10.10 4.50 -21.99
CA THR A 14 10.75 3.17 -22.07
C THR A 14 10.07 2.12 -21.19
N VAL A 15 9.06 2.51 -20.41
CA VAL A 15 8.37 1.64 -19.46
C VAL A 15 6.92 1.43 -19.90
N LYS A 16 6.49 0.16 -19.90
CA LYS A 16 5.11 -0.26 -20.18
C LYS A 16 4.44 -0.67 -18.87
N THR A 17 3.39 0.03 -18.47
CA THR A 17 2.53 -0.35 -17.35
C THR A 17 1.75 -1.60 -17.73
N LEU A 18 2.07 -2.73 -17.10
CA LEU A 18 1.48 -4.04 -17.45
C LEU A 18 0.11 -4.24 -16.82
N LYS A 19 -0.09 -3.80 -15.58
CA LYS A 19 -1.36 -3.90 -14.86
C LYS A 19 -1.38 -2.87 -13.75
N VAL A 20 -2.56 -2.31 -13.49
CA VAL A 20 -2.81 -1.43 -12.35
C VAL A 20 -3.91 -2.08 -11.54
N GLU A 21 -3.59 -2.50 -10.32
CA GLU A 21 -4.56 -3.03 -9.37
C GLU A 21 -4.46 -2.23 -8.08
N ALA A 22 -5.61 -1.97 -7.45
CA ALA A 22 -5.65 -1.32 -6.16
C ALA A 22 -5.01 -2.25 -5.10
N PRO A 23 -4.23 -1.71 -4.14
CA PRO A 23 -3.66 -2.51 -3.07
C PRO A 23 -4.78 -3.19 -2.27
N ALA A 24 -4.52 -4.39 -1.78
CA ALA A 24 -5.47 -5.11 -0.94
C ALA A 24 -5.90 -4.23 0.24
N ALA A 25 -7.21 -4.09 0.42
CA ALA A 25 -7.75 -3.30 1.52
C ALA A 25 -7.31 -3.92 2.85
N ARG A 26 -6.75 -3.11 3.74
CA ARG A 26 -6.42 -3.56 5.10
C ARG A 26 -7.69 -4.01 5.81
N SER A 27 -7.64 -5.16 6.46
CA SER A 27 -8.74 -5.64 7.30
C SER A 27 -9.00 -4.66 8.45
N ALA A 28 -10.27 -4.52 8.83
CA ALA A 28 -10.62 -3.70 9.97
C ALA A 28 -10.04 -4.31 11.27
N GLY A 29 -9.50 -3.46 12.14
CA GLY A 29 -9.01 -3.88 13.46
C GLY A 29 -10.15 -4.32 14.38
N ILE A 30 -9.81 -5.13 15.38
CA ILE A 30 -10.77 -5.67 16.35
C ILE A 30 -10.73 -4.81 17.62
N LYS A 31 -11.89 -4.30 18.06
CA LYS A 31 -12.02 -3.67 19.40
C LYS A 31 -12.13 -4.76 20.46
N VAL A 32 -11.14 -4.83 21.35
CA VAL A 32 -11.12 -5.73 22.51
C VAL A 32 -11.66 -5.00 23.75
N LYS A 33 -12.31 -5.74 24.66
CA LYS A 33 -12.93 -5.16 25.87
C LYS A 33 -11.98 -5.10 27.06
N SER A 34 -10.94 -5.93 27.08
CA SER A 34 -10.00 -6.02 28.20
C SER A 34 -8.54 -6.20 27.74
N VAL A 35 -7.61 -5.98 28.67
CA VAL A 35 -6.16 -6.13 28.45
C VAL A 35 -5.77 -7.60 28.27
N GLU A 36 -6.44 -8.52 28.97
CA GLU A 36 -6.21 -9.96 28.86
C GLU A 36 -6.56 -10.47 27.46
N GLU A 37 -7.69 -10.04 26.89
CA GLU A 37 -8.09 -10.35 25.52
C GLU A 37 -7.10 -9.81 24.48
N LEU A 38 -6.48 -8.65 24.75
CA LEU A 38 -5.46 -8.07 23.87
C LEU A 38 -4.21 -8.95 23.83
N VAL A 39 -3.72 -9.37 24.99
CA VAL A 39 -2.50 -10.19 25.11
C VAL A 39 -2.70 -11.56 24.47
N GLU A 40 -3.87 -12.16 24.65
CA GLU A 40 -4.18 -13.47 24.07
C GLU A 40 -4.29 -13.39 22.53
N LYS A 41 -4.97 -12.38 21.98
CA LYS A 41 -5.07 -12.19 20.53
C LYS A 41 -3.72 -11.87 19.89
N LEU A 42 -2.87 -11.08 20.55
CA LEU A 42 -1.52 -10.78 20.04
C LEU A 42 -0.60 -12.01 20.01
N LYS A 43 -0.73 -12.92 20.98
CA LYS A 43 0.06 -14.17 21.02
C LYS A 43 -0.45 -15.21 20.02
N ASN A 44 -1.76 -15.41 19.91
CA ASN A 44 -2.34 -16.52 19.13
C ASN A 44 -2.57 -16.17 17.66
N GLU A 45 -3.13 -14.98 17.36
CA GLU A 45 -3.55 -14.61 16.00
C GLU A 45 -2.50 -13.77 15.27
N ALA A 46 -1.89 -12.81 15.98
CA ALA A 46 -0.93 -11.90 15.35
C ALA A 46 0.51 -12.45 15.35
N LYS A 47 0.88 -13.37 16.27
CA LYS A 47 2.24 -13.93 16.44
C LYS A 47 3.34 -12.86 16.42
N VAL A 48 3.09 -11.72 17.07
CA VAL A 48 4.04 -10.59 17.13
C VAL A 48 4.93 -10.64 18.39
N ILE A 49 4.58 -11.51 19.35
CA ILE A 49 5.26 -11.68 20.66
C ILE A 49 5.69 -13.14 20.80
#